data_AF-A0AAW1RQI8-F1
#
_entry.id   AF-A0AAW1RQI8-F1
#
_cell.length_a   1.000
_cell.length_b   1.000
_cell.length_c   1.000
_cell.angle_alpha   90.00
_cell.angle_beta   90.00
_cell.angle_gamma   90.00
#
_symmetry.space_group_name_H-M   'P 1'
#
loop_
_entity.id
_entity.type
_entity.pdbx_description
1 polymer ?
#
loop_
_entity_poly.entity_id
_entity_poly.type
_entity_poly.pdbx_seq_one_letter_code
_entity_poly.pdbx_strand_id
1 'polypeptide(L)'
;MPGLKPQPPLTGKLSSPKSKTSQKLEPDQEEIPYPANIMFDRRVVRGNTWGARPPPPDPGLIKAARPSPSKKRARNPALVPPRTPPPVLGRRHIELQTESYLEELTDVIEEGDLFDFDREVEPILEVLVGKVLEQSLTEVAEEEELSSLRAHQQHFHQVRAAELAAVQRLEAAERRKKEERERRIKQALQQAAEEEALRKKVATQAYARDFLQGLMVSVFEDLRTAGHFYDPVEREVKDDFLPWLTAQVAEVSDRWAAARSAVQALTREAVARAIGQRSAAALERLEEVQAASRASDMAEQDQMAAHAAELVEFRARASPLLAAVQPDAVAPELVDKVRKEMEDVARAALPPPLPPVPAALLEEAGEDGDAAAAEAPPEAPEPPKIEISDADLLQELLENDDIPRAALQGALKTLLAAEAAAAAAAVTETEADTS
;
A
#
# COMPACT_ATOMS: atom_id res chain seq x y z
N MET A 1 71.52 22.23 -25.95
CA MET A 1 70.13 21.93 -26.37
C MET A 1 69.44 23.25 -26.65
N PRO A 2 69.15 23.56 -27.93
CA PRO A 2 68.76 24.90 -28.36
C PRO A 2 67.30 25.22 -28.03
N GLY A 3 67.06 26.48 -27.64
CA GLY A 3 65.77 27.02 -27.20
C GLY A 3 64.74 27.15 -28.31
N LEU A 4 63.52 26.74 -27.97
CA LEU A 4 62.30 26.94 -28.74
C LEU A 4 61.89 28.42 -28.73
N LYS A 5 61.87 29.05 -29.90
CA LYS A 5 61.25 30.36 -30.12
C LYS A 5 59.72 30.19 -30.19
N PRO A 6 58.91 31.03 -29.53
CA PRO A 6 57.47 31.06 -29.72
C PRO A 6 57.10 31.78 -31.03
N GLN A 7 56.16 31.23 -31.80
CA GLN A 7 55.57 31.90 -32.96
C GLN A 7 54.54 32.96 -32.54
N PRO A 8 54.39 34.09 -33.26
CA PRO A 8 53.39 35.11 -32.96
C PRO A 8 51.98 34.74 -33.46
N PRO A 9 50.90 35.27 -32.85
CA PRO A 9 49.54 35.00 -33.30
C PRO A 9 49.19 35.77 -34.58
N LEU A 10 48.61 35.07 -35.55
CA LEU A 10 48.03 35.63 -36.77
C LEU A 10 46.79 36.47 -36.42
N THR A 11 46.94 37.80 -36.38
CA THR A 11 45.83 38.76 -36.32
C THR A 11 45.25 38.97 -37.72
N GLY A 12 44.41 38.03 -38.16
CA GLY A 12 43.56 38.20 -39.34
C GLY A 12 42.33 39.04 -38.99
N LYS A 13 42.27 40.26 -39.52
CA LYS A 13 41.09 41.14 -39.45
C LYS A 13 39.88 40.43 -40.09
N LEU A 14 38.85 40.13 -39.30
CA LEU A 14 37.55 39.69 -39.77
C LEU A 14 36.89 40.84 -40.55
N SER A 15 36.92 40.74 -41.88
CA SER A 15 36.09 41.56 -42.76
C SER A 15 34.67 40.98 -42.72
N SER A 16 33.76 41.67 -42.05
CA SER A 16 32.34 41.38 -42.07
C SER A 16 31.74 41.81 -43.42
N PRO A 17 31.07 40.91 -44.16
CA PRO A 17 30.24 41.36 -45.27
C PRO A 17 28.91 41.87 -44.72
N LYS A 18 28.59 43.10 -45.10
CA LYS A 18 27.32 43.79 -44.80
C LYS A 18 26.15 42.96 -45.34
N SER A 19 25.20 42.64 -44.47
CA SER A 19 23.88 42.11 -44.82
C SER A 19 23.13 43.12 -45.68
N LYS A 20 22.82 42.76 -46.93
CA LYS A 20 21.79 43.44 -47.71
C LYS A 20 20.51 42.61 -47.65
N THR A 21 19.52 43.25 -47.05
CA THR A 21 18.10 42.97 -46.99
C THR A 21 17.55 42.26 -48.22
N SER A 22 16.84 41.16 -47.95
CA SER A 22 16.07 40.39 -48.91
C SER A 22 15.09 41.27 -49.67
N GLN A 23 15.33 41.47 -50.97
CA GLN A 23 14.29 41.84 -51.91
C GLN A 23 13.63 40.56 -52.41
N LYS A 24 12.38 40.42 -51.99
CA LYS A 24 11.39 39.48 -52.47
C LYS A 24 11.17 39.73 -53.96
N LEU A 25 11.55 38.78 -54.81
CA LEU A 25 11.16 38.74 -56.22
C LEU A 25 10.10 37.65 -56.35
N GLU A 26 8.86 38.11 -56.55
CA GLU A 26 7.73 37.30 -57.00
C GLU A 26 8.06 36.71 -58.40
N PRO A 27 7.45 35.56 -58.77
CA PRO A 27 7.75 34.88 -60.02
C PRO A 27 6.98 35.53 -61.17
N ASP A 28 7.70 36.09 -62.14
CA ASP A 28 7.10 36.47 -63.43
C ASP A 28 6.73 35.18 -64.19
N GLN A 29 5.42 34.92 -64.24
CA GLN A 29 4.79 33.90 -65.05
C GLN A 29 4.67 34.41 -66.49
N GLU A 30 5.62 34.03 -67.34
CA GLU A 30 5.41 33.88 -68.79
C GLU A 30 6.07 32.58 -69.26
N GLU A 31 5.33 31.46 -69.15
CA GLU A 31 5.70 30.20 -69.77
C GLU A 31 5.48 30.29 -71.28
N ILE A 32 6.51 30.68 -72.02
CA ILE A 32 6.58 30.44 -73.46
C ILE A 32 7.03 28.98 -73.65
N PRO A 33 6.27 28.13 -74.37
CA PRO A 33 6.67 26.75 -74.61
C PRO A 33 7.94 26.75 -75.44
N TYR A 34 9.05 26.26 -74.88
CA TYR A 34 10.26 26.02 -75.67
C TYR A 34 9.92 25.07 -76.84
N PRO A 35 10.30 25.39 -78.08
CA PRO A 35 9.94 24.57 -79.23
C PRO A 35 10.58 23.19 -79.07
N ALA A 36 9.74 22.15 -79.00
CA ALA A 36 10.17 20.77 -79.13
C ALA A 36 10.99 20.64 -80.42
N ASN A 37 12.19 20.09 -80.32
CA ASN A 37 13.07 19.91 -81.47
C ASN A 37 12.34 19.09 -82.55
N ILE A 38 11.93 19.77 -83.63
CA ILE A 38 11.28 19.23 -84.84
C ILE A 38 12.10 18.07 -85.44
N MET A 39 13.39 18.05 -85.13
CA MET A 39 14.36 17.00 -85.39
C MET A 39 14.02 15.61 -84.82
N PHE A 40 13.17 15.51 -83.79
CA PHE A 40 12.72 14.27 -83.17
C PHE A 40 11.21 14.00 -83.41
N ASP A 41 10.55 14.80 -84.26
CA ASP A 41 9.16 14.57 -84.63
C ASP A 41 9.05 13.46 -85.68
N ARG A 42 8.24 12.43 -85.40
CA ARG A 42 8.04 11.25 -86.27
C ARG A 42 7.45 11.62 -87.65
N ARG A 43 6.92 12.83 -87.81
CA ARG A 43 6.38 13.36 -89.08
C ARG A 43 7.45 13.97 -89.99
N VAL A 44 8.67 14.20 -89.49
CA VAL A 44 9.74 14.91 -90.20
C VAL A 44 10.76 13.91 -90.76
N VAL A 45 10.69 13.65 -92.06
CA VAL A 45 11.60 12.74 -92.79
C VAL A 45 12.77 13.54 -93.34
N ARG A 46 14.00 13.12 -93.02
CA ARG A 46 15.22 13.74 -93.54
C ARG A 46 15.73 12.96 -94.74
N GLY A 47 15.56 13.48 -95.95
CA GLY A 47 16.07 12.88 -97.19
C GLY A 47 15.10 13.00 -98.38
N ASN A 48 15.63 12.86 -99.59
CA ASN A 48 14.93 13.03 -100.88
C ASN A 48 13.77 12.03 -101.04
N THR A 49 12.61 12.49 -101.56
CA THR A 49 11.29 11.82 -101.50
C THR A 49 10.94 10.93 -102.70
N TRP A 50 11.89 10.56 -103.57
CA TRP A 50 11.64 9.74 -104.76
C TRP A 50 12.48 8.45 -104.79
N GLY A 51 12.19 7.53 -103.88
CA GLY A 51 12.76 6.18 -103.91
C GLY A 51 11.93 5.25 -103.05
N ALA A 52 11.22 4.33 -103.68
CA ALA A 52 10.37 3.34 -103.04
C ALA A 52 11.06 2.66 -101.85
N ARG A 53 10.47 2.79 -100.65
CA ARG A 53 10.92 2.08 -99.44
C ARG A 53 10.49 0.62 -99.55
N PRO A 54 11.40 -0.38 -99.56
CA PRO A 54 10.98 -1.78 -99.43
C PRO A 54 10.40 -2.01 -98.04
N PRO A 55 9.41 -2.93 -97.89
CA PRO A 55 8.84 -3.25 -96.58
C PRO A 55 9.92 -3.85 -95.65
N PRO A 56 9.82 -3.62 -94.33
CA PRO A 56 10.77 -4.18 -93.37
C PRO A 56 10.65 -5.72 -93.34
N PRO A 57 11.76 -6.46 -93.16
CA PRO A 57 11.71 -7.90 -92.99
C PRO A 57 11.11 -8.27 -91.63
N ASP A 58 10.31 -9.36 -91.61
CA ASP A 58 9.66 -9.89 -90.42
C ASP A 58 10.67 -10.24 -89.30
N PRO A 59 10.37 -9.97 -88.01
CA PRO A 59 11.29 -10.16 -86.89
C PRO A 59 11.51 -11.64 -86.47
N GLY A 60 11.30 -12.60 -87.39
CA GLY A 60 11.29 -14.04 -87.08
C GLY A 60 12.60 -14.79 -87.30
N LEU A 61 13.58 -14.25 -88.04
CA LEU A 61 14.78 -15.01 -88.43
C LEU A 61 16.08 -14.23 -88.14
N ILE A 62 16.53 -14.26 -86.88
CA ILE A 62 17.90 -13.92 -86.53
C ILE A 62 18.52 -15.13 -85.82
N LYS A 63 19.10 -16.05 -86.59
CA LYS A 63 20.14 -16.95 -86.10
C LYS A 63 21.46 -16.62 -86.82
N ALA A 64 22.35 -16.04 -86.03
CA ALA A 64 23.81 -16.14 -86.04
C ALA A 64 24.55 -16.21 -87.40
N ALA A 65 25.29 -15.15 -87.72
CA ALA A 65 26.52 -15.24 -88.51
C ALA A 65 27.58 -14.28 -87.95
N ARG A 66 28.69 -14.84 -87.45
CA ARG A 66 29.94 -14.14 -87.13
C ARG A 66 30.89 -14.20 -88.35
N PRO A 67 31.89 -13.29 -88.49
CA PRO A 67 32.64 -13.12 -89.74
C PRO A 67 33.99 -13.87 -89.80
N SER A 68 34.24 -14.44 -91.00
CA SER A 68 35.48 -14.71 -91.80
C SER A 68 36.75 -15.34 -91.17
N PRO A 69 37.59 -16.08 -91.95
CA PRO A 69 38.61 -15.36 -92.75
C PRO A 69 39.05 -15.96 -94.12
N SER A 70 39.44 -15.02 -94.99
CA SER A 70 40.54 -15.01 -95.98
C SER A 70 40.85 -16.16 -96.97
N LYS A 71 40.91 -15.73 -98.25
CA LYS A 71 41.82 -16.12 -99.36
C LYS A 71 41.63 -17.49 -100.03
N LYS A 72 41.34 -17.44 -101.34
CA LYS A 72 42.20 -18.02 -102.40
C LYS A 72 41.84 -17.46 -103.79
N ARG A 73 42.89 -16.89 -104.38
CA ARG A 73 43.23 -16.60 -105.79
C ARG A 73 42.18 -16.91 -106.87
N ALA A 74 41.98 -15.88 -107.70
CA ALA A 74 41.34 -15.90 -109.00
C ALA A 74 41.87 -17.02 -109.91
N ARG A 75 40.95 -17.63 -110.67
CA ARG A 75 41.25 -18.46 -111.84
C ARG A 75 40.71 -17.73 -113.06
N ASN A 76 41.60 -17.35 -113.96
CA ASN A 76 41.30 -16.70 -115.24
C ASN A 76 40.24 -17.52 -116.02
N PRO A 77 39.17 -16.90 -116.56
CA PRO A 77 38.38 -17.55 -117.58
C PRO A 77 39.20 -17.62 -118.88
N ALA A 78 39.29 -18.82 -119.45
CA ALA A 78 39.97 -19.06 -120.71
C ALA A 78 39.34 -18.24 -121.85
N LEU A 79 40.19 -17.75 -122.76
CA LEU A 79 39.81 -17.11 -124.02
C LEU A 79 38.86 -18.02 -124.80
N VAL A 80 37.67 -17.52 -125.11
CA VAL A 80 36.72 -18.15 -126.03
C VAL A 80 37.10 -17.71 -127.45
N PRO A 81 37.29 -18.62 -128.42
CA PRO A 81 37.56 -18.23 -129.80
C PRO A 81 36.33 -17.52 -130.41
N PRO A 82 36.50 -16.60 -131.37
CA PRO A 82 35.38 -15.88 -131.95
C PRO A 82 34.43 -16.86 -132.66
N ARG A 83 33.18 -16.91 -132.19
CA ARG A 83 32.10 -17.66 -132.86
C ARG A 83 31.73 -16.93 -134.15
N THR A 84 31.79 -17.63 -135.26
CA THR A 84 31.16 -17.20 -136.52
C THR A 84 29.68 -16.87 -136.27
N PRO A 85 29.16 -15.74 -136.79
CA PRO A 85 27.76 -15.38 -136.59
C PRO A 85 26.82 -16.44 -137.20
N PRO A 86 25.63 -16.67 -136.61
CA PRO A 86 24.69 -17.66 -137.08
C PRO A 86 24.19 -17.33 -138.50
N PRO A 87 23.96 -18.34 -139.36
CA PRO A 87 23.55 -18.14 -140.74
C PRO A 87 22.17 -17.46 -140.81
N VAL A 88 22.12 -16.33 -141.50
CA VAL A 88 20.89 -15.56 -141.72
C VAL A 88 19.98 -16.35 -142.67
N LEU A 89 18.78 -16.70 -142.19
CA LEU A 89 17.75 -17.37 -142.98
C LEU A 89 17.33 -16.45 -144.15
N GLY A 90 17.46 -16.95 -145.39
CA GLY A 90 17.02 -16.24 -146.60
C GLY A 90 18.07 -15.98 -147.67
N ARG A 91 19.33 -16.40 -147.49
CA ARG A 91 20.33 -16.40 -148.57
C ARG A 91 20.33 -17.74 -149.33
N ARG A 92 20.19 -17.69 -150.65
CA ARG A 92 20.43 -18.84 -151.54
C ARG A 92 21.92 -18.87 -151.90
N HIS A 93 22.56 -20.02 -151.71
CA HIS A 93 23.91 -20.25 -152.20
C HIS A 93 23.84 -20.39 -153.73
N ILE A 94 24.58 -19.55 -154.44
CA ILE A 94 24.82 -19.68 -155.88
C ILE A 94 26.15 -20.41 -156.03
N GLU A 95 26.17 -21.47 -156.84
CA GLU A 95 27.42 -22.09 -157.27
C GLU A 95 28.13 -21.10 -158.20
N LEU A 96 29.14 -20.42 -157.67
CA LEU A 96 30.06 -19.65 -158.50
C LEU A 96 30.85 -20.66 -159.33
N GLN A 97 30.67 -20.61 -160.67
CA GLN A 97 31.50 -21.34 -161.63
C GLN A 97 32.96 -20.96 -161.40
N THR A 98 33.67 -21.81 -160.67
CA THR A 98 35.13 -21.74 -160.48
C THR A 98 35.76 -22.78 -161.40
N GLU A 99 35.48 -22.65 -162.70
CA GLU A 99 36.38 -23.22 -163.68
C GLU A 99 37.61 -22.31 -163.75
N SER A 100 38.75 -22.94 -163.55
CA SER A 100 40.06 -22.33 -163.37
C SER A 100 40.48 -21.50 -164.59
N TYR A 101 40.46 -20.19 -164.45
CA TYR A 101 41.33 -19.33 -165.26
C TYR A 101 42.63 -19.14 -164.51
N LEU A 102 43.64 -19.91 -164.91
CA LEU A 102 45.05 -19.66 -164.61
C LEU A 102 45.49 -18.46 -165.46
N GLU A 103 45.36 -17.25 -164.92
CA GLU A 103 46.14 -16.11 -165.37
C GLU A 103 47.42 -16.09 -164.54
N GLU A 104 48.52 -16.53 -165.17
CA GLU A 104 49.87 -16.42 -164.62
C GLU A 104 50.25 -14.94 -164.51
N LEU A 105 50.27 -14.39 -163.28
CA LEU A 105 50.79 -13.06 -162.99
C LEU A 105 52.32 -13.14 -162.85
N THR A 106 53.06 -12.57 -163.80
CA THR A 106 54.54 -12.59 -163.87
C THR A 106 55.23 -11.39 -163.23
N ASP A 107 54.53 -10.59 -162.42
CA ASP A 107 55.12 -9.38 -161.84
C ASP A 107 55.65 -9.69 -160.43
N VAL A 108 56.89 -10.19 -160.39
CA VAL A 108 57.66 -10.30 -159.15
C VAL A 108 58.22 -8.91 -158.84
N ILE A 109 57.64 -8.25 -157.84
CA ILE A 109 58.17 -7.01 -157.28
C ILE A 109 59.35 -7.38 -156.35
N GLU A 110 60.53 -6.81 -156.58
CA GLU A 110 61.75 -7.07 -155.80
C GLU A 110 61.56 -6.71 -154.30
N GLU A 111 62.09 -7.55 -153.41
CA GLU A 111 62.02 -7.38 -151.95
C GLU A 111 62.83 -6.16 -151.49
N GLY A 112 62.25 -4.97 -151.60
CA GLY A 112 62.87 -3.72 -151.15
C GLY A 112 62.23 -2.44 -151.69
N ASP A 113 61.44 -2.52 -152.76
CA ASP A 113 60.87 -1.34 -153.45
C ASP A 113 59.41 -1.03 -153.07
N LEU A 114 58.87 -1.71 -152.04
CA LEU A 114 57.44 -1.66 -151.71
C LEU A 114 57.11 -1.19 -150.28
N PHE A 115 58.12 -0.90 -149.46
CA PHE A 115 57.92 -0.47 -148.08
C PHE A 115 58.43 0.95 -147.86
N ASP A 116 57.51 1.90 -147.79
CA ASP A 116 57.77 3.28 -147.37
C ASP A 116 57.52 3.39 -145.86
N PHE A 117 58.61 3.43 -145.09
CA PHE A 117 58.55 3.45 -143.63
C PHE A 117 57.75 4.64 -143.11
N ASP A 118 57.89 5.83 -143.72
CA ASP A 118 57.26 7.04 -143.24
C ASP A 118 55.73 6.97 -143.40
N ARG A 119 55.25 6.33 -144.49
CA ARG A 119 53.82 6.13 -144.75
C ARG A 119 53.19 5.04 -143.87
N GLU A 120 53.89 3.93 -143.66
CA GLU A 120 53.34 2.78 -142.91
C GLU A 120 53.39 2.99 -141.39
N VAL A 121 54.30 3.86 -140.91
CA VAL A 121 54.42 4.19 -139.48
C VAL A 121 53.42 5.25 -139.02
N GLU A 122 52.93 6.10 -139.92
CA GLU A 122 52.02 7.20 -139.58
C GLU A 122 50.74 6.74 -138.84
N PRO A 123 50.01 5.68 -139.28
CA PRO A 123 48.84 5.18 -138.55
C PRO A 123 49.18 4.52 -137.20
N ILE A 124 50.35 3.89 -137.11
CA ILE A 124 50.82 3.23 -135.88
C ILE A 124 51.16 4.30 -134.83
N LEU A 125 51.86 5.36 -135.23
CA LEU A 125 52.15 6.50 -134.37
C LEU A 125 50.89 7.25 -133.97
N GLU A 126 49.95 7.49 -134.87
CA GLU A 126 48.70 8.17 -134.55
C GLU A 126 47.92 7.41 -133.46
N VAL A 127 47.78 6.09 -133.60
CA VAL A 127 47.08 5.27 -132.61
C VAL A 127 47.86 5.19 -131.29
N LEU A 128 49.19 5.02 -131.33
CA LEU A 128 49.99 4.95 -130.11
C LEU A 128 49.98 6.28 -129.36
N VAL A 129 50.18 7.41 -130.05
CA VAL A 129 50.17 8.74 -129.45
C VAL A 129 48.76 9.05 -128.93
N GLY A 130 47.72 8.79 -129.72
CA GLY A 130 46.33 8.97 -129.29
C GLY A 130 45.99 8.16 -128.05
N LYS A 131 46.35 6.87 -128.02
CA LYS A 131 46.05 5.99 -126.88
C LYS A 131 46.85 6.36 -125.64
N VAL A 132 48.12 6.72 -125.78
CA VAL A 132 48.96 7.17 -124.66
C VAL A 132 48.45 8.50 -124.09
N LEU A 133 48.05 9.45 -124.94
CA LEU A 133 47.50 10.73 -124.48
C LEU A 133 46.16 10.54 -123.77
N GLU A 134 45.24 9.76 -124.33
CA GLU A 134 43.95 9.46 -123.71
C GLU A 134 44.11 8.72 -122.38
N GLN A 135 44.98 7.71 -122.34
CA GLN A 135 45.29 6.98 -121.11
C GLN A 135 45.90 7.89 -120.06
N SER A 136 46.90 8.70 -120.42
CA SER A 136 47.55 9.63 -119.48
C SER A 136 46.58 10.69 -118.93
N LEU A 137 45.68 11.24 -119.75
CA LEU A 137 44.65 12.17 -119.29
C LEU A 137 43.68 11.51 -118.31
N THR A 138 43.28 10.26 -118.59
CA THR A 138 42.35 9.52 -117.72
C THR A 138 43.00 9.18 -116.39
N GLU A 139 44.25 8.69 -116.42
CA GLU A 139 45.01 8.35 -115.20
C GLU A 139 45.26 9.58 -114.33
N VAL A 140 45.68 10.70 -114.92
CA VAL A 140 45.92 11.96 -114.17
C VAL A 140 44.61 12.47 -113.56
N ALA A 141 43.49 12.42 -114.28
CA ALA A 141 42.19 12.81 -113.74
C ALA A 141 41.76 11.91 -112.56
N GLU A 142 41.92 10.60 -112.68
CA GLU A 142 41.63 9.64 -111.61
C GLU A 142 42.54 9.85 -110.38
N GLU A 143 43.82 10.13 -110.59
CA GLU A 143 44.78 10.40 -109.53
C GLU A 143 44.44 11.68 -108.76
N GLU A 144 44.07 12.75 -109.48
CA GLU A 144 43.62 14.00 -108.88
C GLU A 144 42.36 13.80 -108.05
N GLU A 145 41.35 13.09 -108.57
CA GLU A 145 40.13 12.78 -107.83
C GLU A 145 40.40 11.93 -106.57
N LEU A 146 41.23 10.88 -106.68
CA LEU A 146 41.62 10.06 -105.54
C LEU A 146 42.41 10.85 -104.51
N SER A 147 43.28 11.78 -104.94
CA SER A 147 44.02 12.66 -104.04
C SER A 147 43.08 13.61 -103.28
N SER A 148 42.08 14.18 -103.96
CA SER A 148 41.07 15.05 -103.39
C SER A 148 40.18 14.32 -102.37
N LEU A 149 39.72 13.11 -102.71
CA LEU A 149 38.93 12.26 -101.80
C LEU A 149 39.72 11.85 -100.56
N ARG A 150 40.99 11.47 -100.72
CA ARG A 150 41.87 11.12 -99.60
C ARG A 150 42.12 12.32 -98.69
N ALA A 151 42.37 13.50 -99.26
CA ALA A 151 42.54 14.74 -98.50
C ALA A 151 41.28 15.08 -97.69
N HIS A 152 40.10 14.97 -98.30
CA HIS A 152 38.82 15.19 -97.60
C HIS A 152 38.58 14.18 -96.47
N GLN A 153 38.83 12.88 -96.71
CA GLN A 153 38.71 11.85 -95.68
C GLN A 153 39.67 12.09 -94.51
N GLN A 154 40.93 12.41 -94.80
CA GLN A 154 41.93 12.70 -93.76
C GLN A 154 41.51 13.92 -92.92
N HIS A 155 41.04 14.98 -93.57
CA HIS A 155 40.53 16.15 -92.86
C HIS A 155 39.37 15.80 -91.92
N PHE A 156 38.37 15.05 -92.42
CA PHE A 156 37.23 14.62 -91.61
C PHE A 156 37.66 13.74 -90.43
N HIS A 157 38.59 12.80 -90.66
CA HIS A 157 39.13 11.96 -89.60
C HIS A 157 39.89 12.77 -88.54
N GLN A 158 40.67 13.76 -88.95
CA GLN A 158 41.40 14.65 -88.03
C GLN A 158 40.43 15.48 -87.17
N VAL A 159 39.40 16.08 -87.80
CA VAL A 159 38.37 16.85 -87.09
C VAL A 159 37.65 15.96 -86.08
N ARG A 160 37.18 14.78 -86.51
CA ARG A 160 36.48 13.84 -85.63
C ARG A 160 37.33 13.35 -84.47
N ALA A 161 38.62 13.07 -84.72
CA ALA A 161 39.55 12.65 -83.67
C ALA A 161 39.79 13.78 -82.65
N ALA A 162 39.90 15.03 -83.13
CA ALA A 162 40.04 16.20 -82.27
C ALA A 162 38.78 16.46 -81.43
N GLU A 163 37.60 16.36 -82.03
CA GLU A 163 36.31 16.49 -81.33
C GLU A 163 36.14 15.42 -80.26
N LEU A 164 36.41 14.15 -80.60
CA LEU A 164 36.33 13.04 -79.64
C LEU A 164 37.29 13.25 -78.46
N ALA A 165 38.51 13.69 -78.72
CA ALA A 165 39.47 14.01 -77.66
C ALA A 165 39.01 15.19 -76.78
N ALA A 166 38.37 16.20 -77.37
CA ALA A 166 37.80 17.33 -76.61
C ALA A 166 36.64 16.88 -75.70
N VAL A 167 35.73 16.06 -76.22
CA VAL A 167 34.60 15.51 -75.47
C VAL A 167 35.11 14.66 -74.30
N GLN A 168 36.06 13.74 -74.53
CA GLN A 168 36.61 12.91 -73.46
C GLN A 168 37.29 13.72 -72.35
N ARG A 169 37.98 14.82 -72.70
CA ARG A 169 38.59 15.73 -71.71
C ARG A 169 37.52 16.41 -70.85
N LEU A 170 36.42 16.86 -71.45
CA LEU A 170 35.30 17.48 -70.75
C LEU A 170 34.58 16.47 -69.84
N GLU A 171 34.25 15.29 -70.36
CA GLU A 171 33.62 14.20 -69.59
C GLU A 171 34.47 13.79 -68.39
N ALA A 172 35.79 13.64 -68.58
CA ALA A 172 36.70 13.31 -67.48
C ALA A 172 36.76 14.43 -66.42
N ALA A 173 36.73 15.70 -66.85
CA ALA A 173 36.70 16.84 -65.93
C ALA A 173 35.38 16.91 -65.15
N GLU A 174 34.24 16.68 -65.79
CA GLU A 174 32.94 16.61 -65.13
C GLU A 174 32.85 15.44 -64.16
N ARG A 175 33.36 14.28 -64.54
CA ARG A 175 33.40 13.11 -63.67
C ARG A 175 34.19 13.38 -62.39
N ARG A 176 35.36 14.01 -62.49
CA ARG A 176 36.16 14.41 -61.31
C ARG A 176 35.39 15.39 -60.41
N LYS A 177 34.77 16.42 -61.01
CA LYS A 177 33.96 17.39 -60.26
C LYS A 177 32.76 16.73 -59.57
N LYS A 178 32.09 15.80 -60.24
CA LYS A 178 30.96 15.05 -59.70
C LYS A 178 31.40 14.16 -58.53
N GLU A 179 32.48 13.41 -58.70
CA GLU A 179 33.05 12.56 -57.65
C GLU A 179 33.46 13.39 -56.42
N GLU A 180 34.07 14.57 -56.60
CA GLU A 180 34.41 15.46 -55.49
C GLU A 180 33.15 16.04 -54.81
N ARG A 181 32.18 16.50 -55.60
CA ARG A 181 30.89 17.00 -55.07
C ARG A 181 30.17 15.92 -54.27
N GLU A 182 30.12 14.69 -54.76
CA GLU A 182 29.53 13.55 -54.05
C GLU A 182 30.26 13.26 -52.73
N ARG A 183 31.59 13.32 -52.71
CA ARG A 183 32.37 13.17 -51.46
C ARG A 183 32.03 14.26 -50.46
N ARG A 184 31.94 15.52 -50.89
CA ARG A 184 31.57 16.66 -50.02
C ARG A 184 30.15 16.53 -49.48
N ILE A 185 29.19 16.12 -50.31
CA ILE A 185 27.80 15.89 -49.89
C ILE A 185 27.75 14.79 -48.84
N LYS A 186 28.45 13.67 -49.05
CA LYS A 186 28.51 12.56 -48.07
C LYS A 186 29.09 13.02 -46.74
N GLN A 187 30.19 13.78 -46.75
CA GLN A 187 30.81 14.33 -45.55
C GLN A 187 29.86 15.30 -44.81
N ALA A 188 29.22 16.21 -45.55
CA ALA A 188 28.29 17.17 -44.97
C ALA A 188 27.06 16.48 -44.37
N LEU A 189 26.53 15.45 -45.04
CA LEU A 189 25.40 14.67 -44.54
C LEU A 189 25.77 13.88 -43.28
N GLN A 190 26.98 13.31 -43.21
CA GLN A 190 27.50 12.65 -42.01
C GLN A 190 27.64 13.64 -40.84
N GLN A 191 28.27 14.79 -41.08
CA GLN A 191 28.43 15.83 -40.07
C GLN A 191 27.08 16.34 -39.56
N ALA A 192 26.13 16.61 -40.46
CA ALA A 192 24.79 17.05 -40.07
C ALA A 192 24.06 16.01 -39.21
N ALA A 193 24.19 14.71 -39.54
CA ALA A 193 23.58 13.64 -38.75
C ALA A 193 24.20 13.53 -37.33
N GLU A 194 25.52 13.66 -37.23
CA GLU A 194 26.24 13.68 -35.95
C GLU A 194 25.87 14.90 -35.10
N GLU A 195 25.80 16.10 -35.72
CA GLU A 195 25.39 17.34 -35.07
C GLU A 195 23.95 17.26 -34.55
N GLU A 196 23.02 16.70 -35.33
CA GLU A 196 21.63 16.50 -34.90
C GLU A 196 21.54 15.56 -33.69
N ALA A 197 22.30 14.45 -33.72
CA ALA A 197 22.34 13.50 -32.60
C ALA A 197 22.93 14.15 -31.33
N LEU A 198 24.01 14.93 -31.46
CA LEU A 198 24.60 15.68 -30.35
C LEU A 198 23.62 16.72 -29.81
N ARG A 199 22.96 17.48 -30.68
CA ARG A 199 21.96 18.49 -30.29
C ARG A 199 20.82 17.87 -29.49
N LYS A 200 20.32 16.70 -29.91
CA LYS A 200 19.30 15.95 -29.16
C LYS A 200 19.83 15.54 -27.79
N LYS A 201 21.03 14.96 -27.70
CA LYS A 201 21.64 14.56 -26.42
C LYS A 201 21.78 15.73 -25.46
N VAL A 202 22.29 16.87 -25.93
CA VAL A 202 22.45 18.09 -25.13
C VAL A 202 21.10 18.64 -24.69
N ALA A 203 20.10 18.67 -25.57
CA ALA A 203 18.75 19.12 -25.22
C ALA A 203 18.10 18.22 -24.16
N THR A 204 18.22 16.90 -24.30
CA THR A 204 17.71 15.95 -23.29
C THR A 204 18.42 16.11 -21.95
N GLN A 205 19.74 16.31 -21.95
CA GLN A 205 20.50 16.51 -20.71
C GLN A 205 20.11 17.82 -20.02
N ALA A 206 19.96 18.91 -20.77
CA ALA A 206 19.50 20.19 -20.24
C ALA A 206 18.09 20.04 -19.63
N TYR A 207 17.16 19.42 -20.36
CA TYR A 207 15.81 19.16 -19.86
C TYR A 207 15.79 18.30 -18.59
N ALA A 208 16.57 17.21 -18.56
CA ALA A 208 16.65 16.34 -17.39
C ALA A 208 17.21 17.08 -16.18
N ARG A 209 18.23 17.93 -16.35
CA ARG A 209 18.80 18.74 -15.27
C ARG A 209 17.78 19.73 -14.71
N ASP A 210 17.11 20.47 -15.59
CA ASP A 210 16.12 21.48 -15.18
C ASP A 210 14.93 20.81 -14.48
N PHE A 211 14.46 19.67 -15.00
CA PHE A 211 13.39 18.88 -14.40
C PHE A 211 13.77 18.31 -13.03
N LEU A 212 14.96 17.71 -12.90
CA LEU A 212 15.44 17.16 -11.63
C LEU A 212 15.64 18.24 -10.56
N GLN A 213 16.09 19.43 -10.97
CA GLN A 213 16.25 20.56 -10.05
C GLN A 213 14.90 20.97 -9.45
N GLY A 214 13.84 21.03 -10.25
CA GLY A 214 12.48 21.31 -9.76
C GLY A 214 11.90 20.17 -8.93
N LEU A 215 12.10 18.92 -9.38
CA LEU A 215 11.55 17.73 -8.73
C LEU A 215 12.10 17.52 -7.32
N MET A 216 13.40 17.77 -7.08
CA MET A 216 13.95 17.61 -5.73
C MET A 216 13.22 18.53 -4.74
N VAL A 217 13.07 19.81 -5.07
CA VAL A 217 12.38 20.76 -4.19
C VAL A 217 10.93 20.36 -3.96
N SER A 218 10.21 19.99 -5.02
CA SER A 218 8.80 19.57 -4.88
C SER A 218 8.65 18.31 -4.04
N VAL A 219 9.47 17.28 -4.29
CA VAL A 219 9.42 16.01 -3.54
C VAL A 219 9.78 16.22 -2.08
N PHE A 220 10.78 17.05 -1.76
CA PHE A 220 11.11 17.38 -0.37
C PHE A 220 9.97 18.13 0.33
N GLU A 221 9.30 19.07 -0.34
CA GLU A 221 8.12 19.75 0.21
C GLU A 221 6.92 18.81 0.37
N ASP A 222 6.68 17.91 -0.60
CA ASP A 222 5.59 16.92 -0.54
C ASP A 222 5.82 15.91 0.61
N LEU A 223 7.05 15.41 0.78
CA LEU A 223 7.39 14.53 1.90
C LEU A 223 7.34 15.27 3.25
N ARG A 224 7.65 16.57 3.27
CA ARG A 224 7.57 17.39 4.49
C ARG A 224 6.11 17.69 4.86
N THR A 225 5.26 18.01 3.89
CA THR A 225 3.83 18.23 4.10
C THR A 225 3.07 16.95 4.41
N ALA A 226 3.47 15.82 3.83
CA ALA A 226 2.99 14.48 4.21
C ALA A 226 3.45 14.06 5.61
N GLY A 227 4.39 14.80 6.22
CA GLY A 227 4.87 14.56 7.58
C GLY A 227 5.79 13.35 7.70
N HIS A 228 6.48 12.94 6.63
CA HIS A 228 7.44 11.84 6.67
C HIS A 228 8.82 12.26 7.23
N PHE A 229 9.17 13.54 7.12
CA PHE A 229 10.34 14.10 7.81
C PHE A 229 9.95 14.48 9.23
N TYR A 230 10.52 13.79 10.21
CA TYR A 230 10.31 14.06 11.62
C TYR A 230 11.54 14.74 12.20
N ASP A 231 11.33 15.62 13.18
CA ASP A 231 12.43 16.09 14.04
C ASP A 231 12.84 14.91 14.95
N PRO A 232 14.09 14.42 14.87
CA PRO A 232 14.56 13.33 15.72
C PRO A 232 14.35 13.62 17.21
N VAL A 233 14.48 14.88 17.63
CA VAL A 233 14.29 15.28 19.03
C VAL A 233 12.83 15.14 19.46
N GLU A 234 11.89 15.55 18.61
CA GLU A 234 10.46 15.43 18.91
C GLU A 234 10.05 13.96 19.07
N ARG A 235 10.63 13.07 18.24
CA ARG A 235 10.36 11.64 18.32
C ARG A 235 10.98 11.00 19.55
N GLU A 236 12.23 11.29 19.88
CA GLU A 236 12.86 10.82 21.12
C GLU A 236 12.06 11.29 22.35
N VAL A 237 11.56 12.53 22.34
CA VAL A 237 10.70 13.01 23.43
C VAL A 237 9.39 12.23 23.50
N LYS A 238 8.75 11.94 22.37
CA LYS A 238 7.48 11.21 22.32
C LYS A 238 7.61 9.72 22.66
N ASP A 239 8.63 9.06 22.13
CA ASP A 239 8.80 7.61 22.22
C ASP A 239 9.52 7.21 23.52
N ASP A 240 10.47 8.00 24.02
CA ASP A 240 11.26 7.64 25.21
C ASP A 240 10.89 8.49 26.45
N PHE A 241 10.88 9.81 26.32
CA PHE A 241 10.71 10.71 27.49
C PHE A 241 9.28 10.73 28.05
N LEU A 242 8.24 10.83 27.20
CA LEU A 242 6.86 10.87 27.66
C LEU A 242 6.44 9.56 28.36
N PRO A 243 6.78 8.35 27.84
CA PRO A 243 6.50 7.11 28.56
C PRO A 243 7.27 7.03 29.89
N TRP A 244 8.55 7.43 29.90
CA TRP A 244 9.32 7.48 31.14
C TRP A 244 8.68 8.43 32.18
N LEU A 245 8.27 9.63 31.76
CA LEU A 245 7.67 10.63 32.64
C LEU A 245 6.31 10.15 33.17
N THR A 246 5.47 9.57 32.31
CA THR A 246 4.16 9.04 32.72
C THR A 246 4.30 7.85 33.66
N ALA A 247 5.28 6.95 33.44
CA ALA A 247 5.62 5.89 34.37
C ALA A 247 6.09 6.45 35.73
N GLN A 248 6.93 7.49 35.73
CA GLN A 248 7.40 8.12 36.96
C GLN A 248 6.27 8.79 37.74
N VAL A 249 5.35 9.47 37.04
CA VAL A 249 4.15 10.07 37.65
C VAL A 249 3.21 9.00 38.20
N ALA A 250 3.03 7.89 37.48
CA ALA A 250 2.24 6.75 37.93
C ALA A 250 2.85 6.13 39.20
N GLU A 251 4.17 5.91 39.25
CA GLU A 251 4.85 5.38 40.42
C GLU A 251 4.66 6.28 41.65
N VAL A 252 4.80 7.59 41.48
CA VAL A 252 4.55 8.55 42.57
C VAL A 252 3.08 8.48 43.01
N SER A 253 2.13 8.48 42.07
CA SER A 253 0.70 8.36 42.35
C SER A 253 0.37 7.06 43.11
N ASP A 254 0.96 5.94 42.72
CA ASP A 254 0.76 4.64 43.37
C ASP A 254 1.33 4.63 44.79
N ARG A 255 2.49 5.25 45.02
CA ARG A 255 3.04 5.43 46.38
C ARG A 255 2.09 6.27 47.26
N TRP A 256 1.54 7.37 46.72
CA TRP A 256 0.56 8.18 47.43
C TRP A 256 -0.75 7.44 47.68
N ALA A 257 -1.23 6.65 46.71
CA ALA A 257 -2.43 5.83 46.84
C ALA A 257 -2.24 4.73 47.90
N ALA A 258 -1.09 4.06 47.92
CA ALA A 258 -0.72 3.08 48.94
C ALA A 258 -0.62 3.71 50.34
N ALA A 259 0.03 4.87 50.45
CA ALA A 259 0.10 5.61 51.71
C ALA A 259 -1.29 6.03 52.21
N ARG A 260 -2.15 6.53 51.31
CA ARG A 260 -3.55 6.86 51.63
C ARG A 260 -4.34 5.64 52.06
N SER A 261 -4.19 4.51 51.37
CA SER A 261 -4.85 3.24 51.71
C SER A 261 -4.41 2.75 53.10
N ALA A 262 -3.11 2.80 53.41
CA ALA A 262 -2.59 2.45 54.73
C ALA A 262 -3.14 3.35 55.84
N VAL A 263 -3.22 4.67 55.62
CA VAL A 263 -3.83 5.62 56.57
C VAL A 263 -5.34 5.35 56.72
N GLN A 264 -6.04 5.03 55.63
CA GLN A 264 -7.46 4.65 55.68
C GLN A 264 -7.69 3.35 56.44
N ALA A 265 -6.81 2.35 56.27
CA ALA A 265 -6.86 1.10 57.04
C ALA A 265 -6.61 1.37 58.53
N LEU A 266 -5.59 2.16 58.86
CA LEU A 266 -5.27 2.52 60.25
C LEU A 266 -6.40 3.31 60.93
N THR A 267 -7.03 4.24 60.21
CA THR A 267 -8.18 4.99 60.75
C THR A 267 -9.41 4.11 60.91
N ARG A 268 -9.68 3.18 59.98
CA ARG A 268 -10.76 2.18 60.12
C ARG A 268 -10.52 1.27 61.34
N GLU A 269 -9.31 0.76 61.52
CA GLU A 269 -8.94 -0.06 62.68
C GLU A 269 -9.03 0.72 64.00
N ALA A 270 -8.59 1.98 64.01
CA ALA A 270 -8.69 2.84 65.19
C ALA A 270 -10.16 3.12 65.57
N VAL A 271 -11.02 3.39 64.58
CA VAL A 271 -12.46 3.57 64.81
C VAL A 271 -13.11 2.28 65.27
N ALA A 272 -12.81 1.14 64.65
CA ALA A 272 -13.32 -0.17 65.07
C ALA A 272 -12.89 -0.52 66.50
N ARG A 273 -11.62 -0.27 66.86
CA ARG A 273 -11.10 -0.46 68.22
C ARG A 273 -11.80 0.48 69.21
N ALA A 274 -12.03 1.74 68.85
CA ALA A 274 -12.72 2.69 69.72
C ALA A 274 -14.20 2.32 69.93
N ILE A 275 -14.88 1.84 68.88
CA ILE A 275 -16.24 1.31 68.99
C ILE A 275 -16.24 0.05 69.87
N GLY A 276 -15.33 -0.89 69.64
CA GLY A 276 -15.18 -2.11 70.44
C GLY A 276 -14.90 -1.84 71.92
N GLN A 277 -14.03 -0.87 72.23
CA GLN A 277 -13.78 -0.43 73.61
C GLN A 277 -15.01 0.24 74.24
N ARG A 278 -15.76 1.04 73.48
CA ARG A 278 -17.01 1.64 73.96
C ARG A 278 -18.11 0.61 74.18
N SER A 279 -18.23 -0.39 73.30
CA SER A 279 -19.20 -1.47 73.46
C SER A 279 -18.83 -2.39 74.62
N ALA A 280 -17.54 -2.73 74.79
CA ALA A 280 -17.08 -3.50 75.95
C ALA A 280 -17.32 -2.73 77.26
N ALA A 281 -16.94 -1.46 77.34
CA ALA A 281 -17.23 -0.64 78.51
C ALA A 281 -18.73 -0.39 78.73
N ALA A 282 -19.56 -0.41 77.68
CA ALA A 282 -21.01 -0.33 77.81
C ALA A 282 -21.62 -1.64 78.32
N LEU A 283 -21.09 -2.80 77.89
CA LEU A 283 -21.47 -4.11 78.40
C LEU A 283 -21.09 -4.25 79.88
N GLU A 284 -19.84 -3.91 80.24
CA GLU A 284 -19.40 -3.91 81.64
C GLU A 284 -20.28 -2.98 82.51
N ARG A 285 -20.59 -1.76 82.04
CA ARG A 285 -21.52 -0.86 82.76
C ARG A 285 -22.93 -1.42 82.86
N LEU A 286 -23.41 -2.11 81.84
CA LEU A 286 -24.74 -2.72 81.84
C LEU A 286 -24.80 -3.90 82.81
N GLU A 287 -23.73 -4.70 82.88
CA GLU A 287 -23.55 -5.75 83.88
C GLU A 287 -23.48 -5.18 85.29
N GLU A 288 -22.75 -4.07 85.52
CA GLU A 288 -22.71 -3.36 86.80
C GLU A 288 -24.10 -2.84 87.21
N VAL A 289 -24.85 -2.24 86.27
CA VAL A 289 -26.22 -1.76 86.52
C VAL A 289 -27.16 -2.92 86.82
N GLN A 290 -27.05 -4.05 86.11
CA GLN A 290 -27.84 -5.26 86.37
C GLN A 290 -27.45 -5.93 87.70
N ALA A 291 -26.18 -5.92 88.07
CA ALA A 291 -25.72 -6.40 89.37
C ALA A 291 -26.24 -5.50 90.50
N ALA A 292 -26.26 -4.18 90.30
CA ALA A 292 -26.83 -3.22 91.24
C ALA A 292 -28.34 -3.38 91.38
N SER A 293 -29.08 -3.63 90.28
CA SER A 293 -30.52 -3.92 90.36
C SER A 293 -30.77 -5.22 91.11
N ARG A 294 -30.04 -6.30 90.79
CA ARG A 294 -30.12 -7.58 91.53
C ARG A 294 -29.78 -7.42 93.02
N ALA A 295 -28.79 -6.59 93.36
CA ALA A 295 -28.44 -6.32 94.75
C ALA A 295 -29.53 -5.52 95.48
N SER A 296 -30.17 -4.56 94.82
CA SER A 296 -31.34 -3.86 95.35
C SER A 296 -32.52 -4.80 95.53
N ASP A 297 -32.81 -5.67 94.55
CA ASP A 297 -33.87 -6.67 94.63
C ASP A 297 -33.63 -7.66 95.79
N MET A 298 -32.39 -8.12 95.98
CA MET A 298 -31.99 -8.96 97.12
C MET A 298 -32.12 -8.23 98.46
N ALA A 299 -31.75 -6.95 98.53
CA ALA A 299 -31.89 -6.16 99.75
C ALA A 299 -33.37 -5.90 100.09
N GLU A 300 -34.24 -5.69 99.10
CA GLU A 300 -35.69 -5.61 99.30
C GLU A 300 -36.25 -6.96 99.78
N GLN A 301 -35.78 -8.09 99.23
CA GLN A 301 -36.17 -9.42 99.69
C GLN A 301 -35.71 -9.71 101.13
N ASP A 302 -34.48 -9.33 101.50
CA ASP A 302 -33.96 -9.48 102.85
C ASP A 302 -34.74 -8.60 103.86
N GLN A 303 -35.12 -7.38 103.47
CA GLN A 303 -35.98 -6.53 104.30
C GLN A 303 -37.38 -7.13 104.49
N MET A 304 -37.97 -7.70 103.43
CA MET A 304 -39.24 -8.41 103.51
C MET A 304 -39.15 -9.68 104.37
N ALA A 305 -38.02 -10.41 104.30
CA ALA A 305 -37.76 -11.57 105.14
C ALA A 305 -37.58 -11.20 106.63
N ALA A 306 -36.87 -10.11 106.92
CA ALA A 306 -36.74 -9.60 108.29
C ALA A 306 -38.09 -9.16 108.87
N HIS A 307 -38.90 -8.45 108.09
CA HIS A 307 -40.23 -8.02 108.50
C HIS A 307 -41.19 -9.22 108.69
N ALA A 308 -41.02 -10.30 107.91
CA ALA A 308 -41.74 -11.55 108.12
C ALA A 308 -41.30 -12.29 109.39
N ALA A 309 -40.00 -12.30 109.71
CA ALA A 309 -39.47 -12.93 110.92
C ALA A 309 -39.99 -12.25 112.21
N GLU A 310 -40.07 -10.92 112.25
CA GLU A 310 -40.68 -10.19 113.38
C GLU A 310 -42.15 -10.56 113.61
N LEU A 311 -42.92 -10.78 112.53
CA LEU A 311 -44.32 -11.21 112.63
C LEU A 311 -44.47 -12.66 113.12
N VAL A 312 -43.50 -13.53 112.81
CA VAL A 312 -43.48 -14.92 113.32
C VAL A 312 -43.18 -14.95 114.82
N GLU A 313 -42.22 -14.17 115.32
CA GLU A 313 -41.98 -14.05 116.78
C GLU A 313 -43.20 -13.50 117.53
N PHE A 314 -43.92 -12.52 116.94
CA PHE A 314 -45.13 -11.99 117.53
C PHE A 314 -46.26 -13.04 117.59
N ARG A 315 -46.43 -13.84 116.54
CA ARG A 315 -47.44 -14.92 116.49
C ARG A 315 -47.13 -16.09 117.43
N ALA A 316 -45.85 -16.46 117.61
CA ALA A 316 -45.45 -17.54 118.52
C ALA A 316 -45.75 -17.24 120.01
N ARG A 317 -45.82 -15.95 120.40
CA ARG A 317 -46.15 -15.53 121.77
C ARG A 317 -47.64 -15.64 122.12
N ALA A 318 -48.52 -15.85 121.13
CA ALA A 318 -49.96 -15.92 121.35
C ALA A 318 -50.45 -17.27 121.90
N SER A 319 -49.90 -18.41 121.46
CA SER A 319 -50.30 -19.74 121.94
C SER A 319 -50.10 -19.95 123.45
N PRO A 320 -48.99 -19.56 124.10
CA PRO A 320 -48.85 -19.71 125.56
C PRO A 320 -49.77 -18.76 126.36
N LEU A 321 -50.16 -17.60 125.80
CA LEU A 321 -51.10 -16.68 126.44
C LEU A 321 -52.53 -17.23 126.49
N LEU A 322 -52.94 -17.99 125.48
CA LEU A 322 -54.25 -18.63 125.43
C LEU A 322 -54.35 -19.80 126.43
N ALA A 323 -53.25 -20.53 126.67
CA ALA A 323 -53.19 -21.64 127.63
C ALA A 323 -53.17 -21.17 129.11
N ALA A 324 -52.53 -20.04 129.43
CA ALA A 324 -52.40 -19.54 130.81
C ALA A 324 -53.69 -18.92 131.39
N VAL A 325 -54.67 -18.57 130.55
CA VAL A 325 -55.96 -17.99 130.97
C VAL A 325 -57.00 -19.09 131.32
N GLN A 326 -56.70 -20.38 131.06
CA GLN A 326 -57.63 -21.51 131.16
C GLN A 326 -57.69 -22.21 132.53
N PRO A 327 -58.10 -21.53 133.62
CA PRO A 327 -59.16 -22.19 134.39
C PRO A 327 -60.30 -21.31 134.96
N ASP A 328 -60.27 -19.98 134.90
CA ASP A 328 -61.18 -19.17 135.74
C ASP A 328 -62.04 -18.10 135.03
N ALA A 329 -62.06 -18.03 133.69
CA ALA A 329 -62.76 -16.93 133.01
C ALA A 329 -63.59 -17.25 131.75
N VAL A 330 -63.46 -18.41 131.08
CA VAL A 330 -64.22 -18.70 129.82
C VAL A 330 -64.61 -20.18 129.72
N ALA A 331 -65.87 -20.45 129.35
CA ALA A 331 -66.36 -21.81 129.10
C ALA A 331 -65.84 -22.36 127.75
N PRO A 332 -65.38 -23.62 127.67
CA PRO A 332 -64.71 -24.17 126.49
C PRO A 332 -65.58 -24.22 125.21
N GLU A 333 -66.91 -24.13 125.34
CA GLU A 333 -67.83 -24.18 124.20
C GLU A 333 -67.87 -22.90 123.35
N LEU A 334 -67.45 -21.75 123.89
CA LEU A 334 -67.47 -20.48 123.16
C LEU A 334 -66.30 -20.37 122.18
N VAL A 335 -65.13 -20.89 122.58
CA VAL A 335 -63.89 -20.88 121.77
C VAL A 335 -64.03 -21.75 120.52
N ASP A 336 -64.72 -22.89 120.62
CA ASP A 336 -64.96 -23.78 119.47
C ASP A 336 -66.00 -23.23 118.48
N LYS A 337 -66.91 -22.35 118.93
CA LYS A 337 -67.84 -21.65 118.04
C LYS A 337 -67.13 -20.56 117.23
N VAL A 338 -66.36 -19.71 117.89
CA VAL A 338 -65.60 -18.64 117.22
C VAL A 338 -64.57 -19.24 116.25
N ARG A 339 -63.93 -20.37 116.62
CA ARG A 339 -63.05 -21.12 115.70
C ARG A 339 -63.76 -21.56 114.43
N LYS A 340 -64.98 -22.10 114.52
CA LYS A 340 -65.76 -22.51 113.34
C LYS A 340 -66.24 -21.35 112.49
N GLU A 341 -66.64 -20.23 113.10
CA GLU A 341 -67.06 -19.03 112.36
C GLU A 341 -65.89 -18.42 111.57
N MET A 342 -64.70 -18.37 112.16
CA MET A 342 -63.48 -17.95 111.46
C MET A 342 -63.07 -18.90 110.33
N GLU A 343 -63.26 -20.22 110.49
CA GLU A 343 -62.98 -21.23 109.44
C GLU A 343 -63.91 -21.05 108.24
N ASP A 344 -65.19 -20.74 108.48
CA ASP A 344 -66.16 -20.50 107.41
C ASP A 344 -65.89 -19.18 106.66
N VAL A 345 -65.47 -18.11 107.36
CA VAL A 345 -65.10 -16.83 106.74
C VAL A 345 -63.81 -16.96 105.90
N ALA A 346 -62.80 -17.67 106.41
CA ALA A 346 -61.56 -17.88 105.67
C ALA A 346 -61.76 -18.75 104.43
N ARG A 347 -62.68 -19.73 104.47
CA ARG A 347 -63.03 -20.57 103.31
C ARG A 347 -63.78 -19.80 102.22
N ALA A 348 -64.55 -18.76 102.57
CA ALA A 348 -65.25 -17.91 101.62
C ALA A 348 -64.36 -16.85 100.92
N ALA A 349 -63.17 -16.55 101.48
CA ALA A 349 -62.27 -15.51 100.98
C ALA A 349 -61.23 -15.99 99.94
N LEU A 350 -61.24 -17.28 99.54
CA LEU A 350 -60.29 -17.78 98.53
C LEU A 350 -60.62 -17.23 97.12
N PRO A 351 -59.66 -16.60 96.42
CA PRO A 351 -59.87 -16.16 95.04
C PRO A 351 -60.00 -17.37 94.09
N PRO A 352 -60.80 -17.29 93.01
CA PRO A 352 -60.86 -18.36 92.01
C PRO A 352 -59.49 -18.50 91.30
N PRO A 353 -59.08 -19.73 90.90
CA PRO A 353 -57.80 -19.95 90.25
C PRO A 353 -57.71 -19.18 88.91
N LEU A 354 -56.61 -18.44 88.72
CA LEU A 354 -56.32 -17.66 87.52
C LEU A 354 -56.24 -18.57 86.28
N PRO A 355 -56.74 -18.14 85.10
CA PRO A 355 -56.66 -18.92 83.88
C PRO A 355 -55.21 -19.02 83.36
N PRO A 356 -54.87 -20.11 82.63
CA PRO A 356 -53.54 -20.27 82.05
C PRO A 356 -53.27 -19.20 80.98
N VAL A 357 -52.07 -18.61 81.03
CA VAL A 357 -51.59 -17.62 80.04
C VAL A 357 -51.61 -18.25 78.64
N PRO A 358 -52.26 -17.65 77.63
CA PRO A 358 -52.32 -18.22 76.29
C PRO A 358 -50.93 -18.21 75.64
N ALA A 359 -50.62 -19.29 74.93
CA ALA A 359 -49.36 -19.57 74.22
C ALA A 359 -49.03 -18.62 73.04
N ALA A 360 -49.56 -17.40 73.01
CA ALA A 360 -49.49 -16.46 71.88
C ALA A 360 -48.55 -15.25 72.10
N LEU A 361 -47.74 -15.24 73.17
CA LEU A 361 -46.77 -14.17 73.46
C LEU A 361 -45.29 -14.60 73.29
N LEU A 362 -45.04 -15.65 72.50
CA LEU A 362 -43.69 -16.22 72.27
C LEU A 362 -43.22 -16.17 70.80
N GLU A 363 -43.79 -15.30 69.95
CA GLU A 363 -43.51 -15.26 68.49
C GLU A 363 -42.94 -13.91 67.99
N GLU A 364 -42.11 -13.22 68.78
CA GLU A 364 -41.35 -12.03 68.32
C GLU A 364 -39.92 -12.05 68.90
N ALA A 365 -39.21 -13.17 68.74
CA ALA A 365 -37.79 -13.29 69.08
C ALA A 365 -37.04 -14.16 68.06
N GLY A 366 -36.41 -13.48 67.09
CA GLY A 366 -35.12 -13.83 66.46
C GLY A 366 -34.86 -15.26 65.97
N GLU A 367 -34.91 -15.43 64.65
CA GLU A 367 -34.02 -16.35 63.92
C GLU A 367 -32.56 -15.91 64.12
N ASP A 368 -31.79 -16.68 64.89
CA ASP A 368 -30.44 -17.17 64.58
C ASP A 368 -29.86 -17.82 65.83
N GLY A 369 -29.57 -19.12 65.72
CA GLY A 369 -29.38 -20.01 66.86
C GLY A 369 -28.05 -19.89 67.61
N ASP A 370 -28.09 -20.24 68.88
CA ASP A 370 -27.23 -21.30 69.42
C ASP A 370 -27.90 -21.95 70.65
N ALA A 371 -27.69 -23.25 70.79
CA ALA A 371 -28.37 -24.12 71.74
C ALA A 371 -27.74 -24.04 73.14
N ALA A 372 -28.55 -23.77 74.17
CA ALA A 372 -28.23 -24.14 75.55
C ALA A 372 -29.51 -24.29 76.41
N ALA A 373 -29.73 -25.52 76.87
CA ALA A 373 -30.48 -25.99 78.05
C ALA A 373 -31.56 -25.03 78.64
N ALA A 374 -32.86 -25.29 78.49
CA ALA A 374 -33.62 -26.35 79.17
C ALA A 374 -33.44 -26.35 80.71
N GLU A 375 -34.20 -25.51 81.41
CA GLU A 375 -34.61 -25.74 82.79
C GLU A 375 -36.14 -25.66 82.89
N ALA A 376 -36.71 -26.65 83.58
CA ALA A 376 -38.12 -27.02 83.60
C ALA A 376 -39.02 -26.02 84.36
N PRO A 377 -40.31 -25.89 84.01
CA PRO A 377 -41.27 -25.14 84.82
C PRO A 377 -41.59 -25.89 86.13
N PRO A 378 -41.42 -25.27 87.31
CA PRO A 378 -41.79 -25.90 88.57
C PRO A 378 -43.32 -25.93 88.75
N GLU A 379 -43.78 -27.16 88.97
CA GLU A 379 -44.97 -27.68 89.64
C GLU A 379 -45.91 -26.67 90.34
N ALA A 380 -47.20 -26.76 90.02
CA ALA A 380 -48.28 -25.98 90.65
C ALA A 380 -48.40 -26.32 92.15
N PRO A 381 -48.39 -25.33 93.08
CA PRO A 381 -48.51 -25.59 94.50
C PRO A 381 -49.95 -25.95 94.91
N GLU A 382 -50.09 -26.98 95.74
CA GLU A 382 -51.33 -27.46 96.36
C GLU A 382 -52.08 -26.35 97.14
N PRO A 383 -53.43 -26.38 97.24
CA PRO A 383 -54.17 -25.37 97.99
C PRO A 383 -53.76 -25.38 99.48
N PRO A 384 -53.52 -24.20 100.09
CA PRO A 384 -53.04 -24.11 101.46
C PRO A 384 -54.11 -24.61 102.45
N LYS A 385 -53.69 -25.43 103.41
CA LYS A 385 -54.51 -25.79 104.58
C LYS A 385 -54.67 -24.53 105.44
N ILE A 386 -55.91 -24.10 105.65
CA ILE A 386 -56.22 -22.95 106.51
C ILE A 386 -56.17 -23.44 107.96
N GLU A 387 -55.05 -23.18 108.64
CA GLU A 387 -54.96 -23.33 110.09
C GLU A 387 -55.18 -21.96 110.71
N ILE A 388 -56.28 -21.80 111.47
CA ILE A 388 -56.55 -20.54 112.18
C ILE A 388 -55.60 -20.49 113.37
N SER A 389 -54.70 -19.50 113.35
CA SER A 389 -53.72 -19.36 114.41
C SER A 389 -54.40 -18.88 115.69
N ASP A 390 -53.95 -19.39 116.83
CA ASP A 390 -54.45 -18.99 118.15
C ASP A 390 -54.29 -17.47 118.40
N ALA A 391 -53.43 -16.77 117.65
CA ALA A 391 -53.28 -15.32 117.69
C ALA A 391 -54.49 -14.58 117.09
N ASP A 392 -55.05 -15.10 116.00
CA ASP A 392 -56.21 -14.51 115.33
C ASP A 392 -57.48 -14.74 116.18
N LEU A 393 -57.58 -15.90 116.85
CA LEU A 393 -58.63 -16.20 117.84
C LEU A 393 -58.59 -15.24 119.05
N LEU A 394 -57.41 -14.94 119.59
CA LEU A 394 -57.29 -13.98 120.71
C LEU A 394 -57.68 -12.56 120.30
N GLN A 395 -57.37 -12.15 119.07
CA GLN A 395 -57.73 -10.83 118.58
C GLN A 395 -59.26 -10.69 118.48
N GLU A 396 -59.95 -11.68 117.93
CA GLU A 396 -61.40 -11.63 117.80
C GLU A 396 -62.14 -11.75 119.14
N LEU A 397 -61.63 -12.56 120.08
CA LEU A 397 -62.13 -12.61 121.46
C LEU A 397 -61.92 -11.29 122.23
N LEU A 398 -60.90 -10.50 121.87
CA LEU A 398 -60.69 -9.17 122.43
C LEU A 398 -61.60 -8.12 121.79
N GLU A 399 -61.84 -8.23 120.47
CA GLU A 399 -62.72 -7.33 119.72
C GLU A 399 -64.20 -7.55 120.07
N ASN A 400 -64.59 -8.78 120.43
CA ASN A 400 -65.94 -9.13 120.90
C ASN A 400 -66.15 -8.91 122.43
N ASP A 401 -65.17 -8.35 123.14
CA ASP A 401 -65.16 -8.11 124.60
C ASP A 401 -65.33 -9.37 125.50
N ASP A 402 -65.14 -10.56 124.95
CA ASP A 402 -65.33 -11.85 125.65
C ASP A 402 -64.20 -12.18 126.65
N ILE A 403 -63.05 -11.49 126.57
CA ILE A 403 -61.94 -11.59 127.53
C ILE A 403 -61.56 -10.18 128.02
N PRO A 404 -61.64 -9.87 129.33
CA PRO A 404 -61.21 -8.57 129.83
C PRO A 404 -59.69 -8.39 129.69
N ARG A 405 -59.27 -7.28 129.07
CA ARG A 405 -57.85 -6.92 128.81
C ARG A 405 -56.95 -6.99 130.07
N ALA A 406 -57.52 -6.82 131.26
CA ALA A 406 -56.82 -6.96 132.54
C ALA A 406 -56.37 -8.40 132.84
N ALA A 407 -57.15 -9.42 132.44
CA ALA A 407 -56.82 -10.83 132.64
C ALA A 407 -55.63 -11.25 131.77
N LEU A 408 -55.60 -10.80 130.50
CA LEU A 408 -54.47 -11.00 129.58
C LEU A 408 -53.20 -10.29 130.06
N GLN A 409 -53.30 -9.09 130.65
CA GLN A 409 -52.15 -8.41 131.25
C GLN A 409 -51.60 -9.14 132.48
N GLY A 410 -52.46 -9.80 133.27
CA GLY A 410 -52.04 -10.67 134.37
C GLY A 410 -51.31 -11.93 133.87
N ALA A 411 -51.84 -12.58 132.84
CA ALA A 411 -51.20 -13.73 132.19
C ALA A 411 -49.86 -13.36 131.53
N LEU A 412 -49.79 -12.22 130.82
CA LEU A 412 -48.54 -11.68 130.25
C LEU A 412 -47.47 -11.44 131.33
N LYS A 413 -47.85 -10.87 132.49
CA LYS A 413 -46.88 -10.64 133.58
C LYS A 413 -46.36 -11.93 134.18
N THR A 414 -47.20 -12.96 134.32
CA THR A 414 -46.77 -14.26 134.86
C THR A 414 -45.90 -15.03 133.86
N LEU A 415 -46.22 -14.98 132.57
CA LEU A 415 -45.37 -15.58 131.53
C LEU A 415 -44.05 -14.84 131.36
N LEU A 416 -44.04 -13.50 131.37
CA LEU A 416 -42.79 -12.73 131.35
C LEU A 416 -41.94 -12.98 132.61
N ALA A 417 -42.55 -13.21 133.77
CA ALA A 417 -41.83 -13.61 134.97
C ALA A 417 -41.25 -15.04 134.88
N ALA A 418 -41.98 -15.97 134.24
CA ALA A 418 -41.52 -17.34 133.99
C ALA A 418 -40.40 -17.38 132.92
N GLU A 419 -40.50 -16.60 131.85
CA GLU A 419 -39.47 -16.47 130.81
C GLU A 419 -38.22 -15.74 131.32
N ALA A 420 -38.36 -14.71 132.16
CA ALA A 420 -37.23 -14.08 132.83
C ALA A 420 -36.50 -15.03 133.79
N ALA A 421 -37.22 -15.95 134.45
CA ALA A 421 -36.62 -17.02 135.26
C ALA A 421 -35.94 -18.10 134.40
N ALA A 422 -36.50 -18.45 133.23
CA ALA A 422 -35.91 -19.40 132.29
C ALA A 422 -34.67 -18.82 131.56
N ALA A 423 -34.68 -17.53 131.20
CA ALA A 423 -33.54 -16.82 130.64
C ALA A 423 -32.42 -16.63 131.67
N ALA A 424 -32.73 -16.45 132.97
CA ALA A 424 -31.73 -16.43 134.03
C ALA A 424 -31.08 -17.81 134.29
N ALA A 425 -31.79 -18.92 134.04
CA ALA A 425 -31.24 -20.29 134.14
C ALA A 425 -30.37 -20.68 132.92
N ALA A 426 -30.71 -20.22 131.72
CA ALA A 426 -29.92 -20.47 130.50
C ALA A 426 -28.58 -19.70 130.46
N VAL A 427 -28.48 -18.59 131.19
CA VAL A 427 -27.22 -17.83 131.35
C VAL A 427 -26.28 -18.49 132.37
N THR A 428 -26.78 -19.27 133.34
CA THR A 428 -25.95 -20.02 134.30
C THR A 428 -25.40 -21.36 133.78
N GLU A 429 -25.96 -21.91 132.69
CA GLU A 429 -25.44 -23.14 132.04
C GLU A 429 -24.40 -22.84 130.94
N THR A 430 -24.29 -21.60 130.47
CA THR A 430 -23.33 -21.20 129.41
C THR A 430 -22.01 -20.63 129.95
N GLU A 431 -21.91 -20.34 131.25
CA GLU A 431 -20.67 -19.89 131.93
C GLU A 431 -19.82 -21.04 132.54
N ALA A 432 -20.24 -22.31 132.40
CA ALA A 432 -19.44 -23.48 132.84
C ALA A 432 -18.71 -24.23 131.71
N ASP A 433 -19.02 -23.97 130.43
CA ASP A 433 -18.41 -24.62 129.25
C ASP A 433 -17.36 -23.75 128.55
N THR A 434 -16.82 -22.75 129.26
CA THR A 434 -15.58 -22.06 128.87
C THR A 434 -14.37 -22.68 129.59
N SER A 435 -14.03 -23.92 129.21
CA SER A 435 -12.74 -24.60 129.44
C SER A 435 -12.50 -25.73 128.44
#